data_AF-Q5BXD7-F1
#
_entry.id   AF-Q5BXD7-F1
#
_cell.length_a   1.000
_cell.length_b   1.000
_cell.length_c   1.000
_cell.angle_alpha   90.00
_cell.angle_beta   90.00
_cell.angle_gamma   90.00
#
_symmetry.space_group_name_H-M   'P 1'
#
loop_
_entity.id
_entity.type
_entity.pdbx_description
1 polymer ?
#
loop_
_entity_poly.entity_id
_entity_poly.type
_entity_poly.pdbx_seq_one_letter_code
_entity_poly.pdbx_strand_id
1 'polypeptide(L)'
;LTQSFSRIVNRVLSRCFKSYPMAGNLQCALAATLNEKSLPPPPGFIKHREELWSKLKKEYDDFVSSQPRSPIQITLPDGTILDAKAWETTPMEVAKSISKTLAEHAVIAKVNGELWDLLRPFEKSSSLEIYNFNHKDGQYVFWHSSAHVLGEALERCCSGHLCYGPPVEEGFYYDMWVPNQQQSGSPSRRILSWLWKRRVFIVFGKRRKSTHLTRLGQ
;
A
#
# COMPACT_ATOMS: atom_id res chain seq x y z
N LEU A 1 5.14 -2.31 10.52
CA LEU A 1 4.79 -2.29 9.08
C LEU A 1 6.00 -2.24 8.13
N THR A 2 7.16 -1.71 8.52
CA THR A 2 8.28 -1.45 7.59
C THR A 2 9.33 -2.56 7.43
N GLN A 3 9.56 -3.43 8.43
CA GLN A 3 10.67 -4.40 8.36
C GLN A 3 10.34 -5.79 7.81
N SER A 4 9.17 -6.37 8.12
CA SER A 4 8.82 -7.73 7.65
C SER A 4 8.47 -7.78 6.17
N PHE A 5 7.74 -6.79 5.66
CA PHE A 5 7.36 -6.68 4.25
C PHE A 5 8.57 -6.52 3.33
N SER A 6 9.61 -5.83 3.82
CA SER A 6 10.89 -5.60 3.13
C SER A 6 11.69 -6.90 2.86
N ARG A 7 11.56 -7.92 3.73
CA ARG A 7 12.36 -9.16 3.64
C ARG A 7 11.81 -10.16 2.62
N ILE A 8 10.50 -10.26 2.49
CA ILE A 8 9.82 -11.18 1.55
C ILE A 8 10.05 -10.72 0.10
N VAL A 9 9.92 -9.42 -0.16
CA VAL A 9 10.15 -8.82 -1.49
C VAL A 9 11.62 -8.99 -1.94
N ASN A 10 12.57 -8.99 -1.01
CA ASN A 10 14.00 -9.10 -1.33
C ASN A 10 14.48 -10.47 -1.82
N ARG A 11 13.91 -11.57 -1.30
CA ARG A 11 14.38 -12.92 -1.64
C ARG A 11 14.01 -13.36 -3.06
N VAL A 12 12.91 -12.84 -3.61
CA VAL A 12 12.43 -13.17 -4.96
C VAL A 12 13.24 -12.43 -6.04
N LEU A 13 13.75 -11.23 -5.74
CA LEU A 13 14.39 -10.33 -6.71
C LEU A 13 15.85 -10.68 -7.04
N SER A 14 16.56 -11.41 -6.17
CA SER A 14 17.99 -11.72 -6.34
C SER A 14 18.30 -12.68 -7.49
N ARG A 15 17.32 -13.43 -8.01
CA ARG A 15 17.56 -14.55 -8.92
C ARG A 15 17.47 -14.22 -10.42
N CYS A 16 16.92 -13.07 -10.83
CA CYS A 16 16.45 -12.94 -12.21
C CYS A 16 17.23 -12.01 -13.16
N PHE A 17 18.07 -11.06 -12.75
CA PHE A 17 18.51 -10.05 -13.73
C PHE A 17 19.99 -9.67 -13.65
N LYS A 18 20.76 -10.25 -14.57
CA LYS A 18 22.08 -9.78 -15.01
C LYS A 18 21.93 -8.54 -15.91
N SER A 19 22.90 -7.64 -15.75
CA SER A 19 23.05 -6.31 -16.35
C SER A 19 22.85 -6.21 -17.87
N TYR A 20 22.32 -5.07 -18.33
CA TYR A 20 22.49 -4.57 -19.69
C TYR A 20 22.93 -3.09 -19.69
N PRO A 21 23.75 -2.65 -20.67
CA PRO A 21 24.46 -1.38 -20.66
C PRO A 21 23.63 -0.20 -21.20
N MET A 22 24.00 1.00 -20.76
CA MET A 22 23.31 2.28 -21.02
C MET A 22 23.91 3.02 -22.21
N ALA A 23 23.08 3.64 -23.06
CA ALA A 23 23.51 4.58 -24.09
C ALA A 23 22.69 5.88 -24.02
N GLY A 24 23.40 7.02 -24.10
CA GLY A 24 22.83 8.32 -24.50
C GLY A 24 22.72 9.38 -23.41
N ASN A 25 23.63 10.37 -23.47
CA ASN A 25 23.65 11.59 -22.65
C ASN A 25 22.50 12.54 -23.00
N LEU A 26 21.39 12.47 -22.26
CA LEU A 26 20.53 13.63 -22.01
C LEU A 26 20.34 13.75 -20.48
N GLN A 27 21.05 14.69 -19.87
CA GLN A 27 20.92 15.00 -18.46
C GLN A 27 19.63 15.82 -18.27
N CYS A 28 18.49 15.12 -18.09
CA CYS A 28 17.25 15.75 -17.64
C CYS A 28 17.51 16.39 -16.27
N ALA A 29 17.24 17.69 -16.07
CA ALA A 29 17.51 18.41 -14.83
C ALA A 29 16.83 17.79 -13.58
N LEU A 30 15.79 16.97 -13.78
CA LEU A 30 15.12 16.13 -12.75
C LEU A 30 15.99 14.97 -12.20
N ALA A 31 17.14 14.70 -12.81
CA ALA A 31 18.04 13.63 -12.41
C ALA A 31 18.88 13.97 -11.17
N ALA A 32 19.21 15.24 -10.99
CA ALA A 32 20.03 15.74 -9.88
C ALA A 32 19.18 15.95 -8.60
N THR A 33 17.85 15.94 -8.73
CA THR A 33 16.87 16.20 -7.67
C THR A 33 16.40 14.95 -6.91
N LEU A 34 17.07 13.80 -7.07
CA LEU A 34 16.71 12.54 -6.40
C LEU A 34 17.62 12.18 -5.23
N ASN A 35 18.14 13.18 -4.52
CA ASN A 35 18.64 13.06 -3.15
C ASN A 35 17.49 13.49 -2.23
N GLU A 36 17.30 12.89 -1.06
CA GLU A 36 16.29 13.35 -0.10
C GLU A 36 16.49 14.84 0.24
N LYS A 37 17.76 15.29 0.21
CA LYS A 37 18.17 16.69 0.37
C LYS A 37 17.80 17.62 -0.80
N SER A 38 17.40 17.10 -1.95
CA SER A 38 17.03 17.88 -3.14
C SER A 38 15.55 17.80 -3.50
N LEU A 39 14.73 17.22 -2.62
CA LEU A 39 13.28 17.32 -2.70
C LEU A 39 12.81 18.70 -2.20
N PRO A 40 11.71 19.25 -2.75
CA PRO A 40 11.13 20.47 -2.21
C PRO A 40 10.71 20.25 -0.75
N PRO A 41 10.80 21.30 0.10
CA PRO A 41 10.35 21.19 1.49
C PRO A 41 8.86 20.81 1.53
N PRO A 42 8.43 20.00 2.53
CA PRO A 42 7.04 19.61 2.67
C PRO A 42 6.14 20.87 2.76
N PRO A 43 4.97 20.86 2.08
CA PRO A 43 4.07 22.00 2.14
C PRO A 43 3.50 22.20 3.55
N GLY A 44 3.21 23.45 3.93
CA GLY A 44 2.84 23.82 5.30
C GLY A 44 1.60 23.11 5.85
N PHE A 45 0.68 22.67 4.98
CA PHE A 45 -0.51 21.92 5.40
C PHE A 45 -0.17 20.52 5.95
N ILE A 46 1.01 19.95 5.63
CA ILE A 46 1.43 18.65 6.17
C ILE A 46 1.57 18.73 7.68
N LYS A 47 2.24 19.78 8.18
CA LYS A 47 2.41 20.01 9.61
C LYS A 47 1.05 20.14 10.32
N HIS A 48 0.13 20.90 9.74
CA HIS A 48 -1.22 21.03 10.28
C HIS A 48 -1.97 19.68 10.33
N ARG A 49 -1.84 18.84 9.28
CA ARG A 49 -2.43 17.50 9.25
C ARG A 49 -1.79 16.56 10.28
N GLU A 50 -0.49 16.65 10.50
CA GLU A 50 0.22 15.89 11.53
C GLU A 50 -0.23 16.27 12.94
N GLU A 51 -0.42 17.57 13.21
CA GLU A 51 -0.96 18.08 14.48
C GLU A 51 -2.39 17.56 14.72
N LEU A 52 -3.26 17.64 13.71
CA LEU A 52 -4.62 17.11 13.77
C LEU A 52 -4.63 15.59 13.98
N TRP A 53 -3.82 14.85 13.21
CA TRP A 53 -3.71 13.40 13.35
C TRP A 53 -3.25 13.03 14.76
N SER A 54 -2.25 13.73 15.30
CA SER A 54 -1.71 13.45 16.63
C SER A 54 -2.75 13.68 17.73
N LYS A 55 -3.54 14.76 17.60
CA LYS A 55 -4.65 15.05 18.49
C LYS A 55 -5.72 13.95 18.45
N LEU A 56 -6.22 13.63 17.26
CA LEU A 56 -7.28 12.62 17.08
C LEU A 56 -6.81 11.22 17.45
N LYS A 57 -5.55 10.89 17.16
CA LYS A 57 -4.96 9.61 17.53
C LYS A 57 -4.87 9.47 19.05
N LYS A 58 -4.46 10.54 19.75
CA LYS A 58 -4.46 10.57 21.21
C LYS A 58 -5.86 10.38 21.78
N GLU A 59 -6.85 11.11 21.28
CA GLU A 59 -8.25 10.96 21.70
C GLU A 59 -8.76 9.52 21.50
N TYR A 60 -8.41 8.90 20.38
CA TYR A 60 -8.73 7.49 20.12
C TYR A 60 -8.00 6.54 21.06
N ASP A 61 -6.71 6.75 21.34
CA ASP A 61 -5.94 5.90 22.25
C ASP A 61 -6.44 6.02 23.70
N ASP A 62 -6.78 7.23 24.13
CA ASP A 62 -7.42 7.50 25.42
C ASP A 62 -8.78 6.78 25.49
N PHE A 63 -9.58 6.86 24.42
CA PHE A 63 -10.84 6.13 24.29
C PHE A 63 -10.63 4.61 24.42
N VAL A 64 -9.73 4.00 23.64
CA VAL A 64 -9.43 2.55 23.69
C VAL A 64 -8.94 2.14 25.08
N SER A 65 -8.15 2.99 25.75
CA SER A 65 -7.66 2.73 27.11
C SER A 65 -8.77 2.76 28.17
N SER A 66 -9.80 3.58 27.96
CA SER A 66 -10.96 3.70 28.85
C SER A 66 -11.97 2.56 28.73
N GLN A 67 -11.91 1.78 27.65
CA GLN A 67 -12.85 0.68 27.40
C GLN A 67 -12.58 -0.53 28.30
N PRO A 68 -13.64 -1.26 28.72
CA PRO A 68 -13.47 -2.43 29.58
C PRO A 68 -12.81 -3.60 28.83
N ARG A 69 -11.85 -4.25 29.48
CA ARG A 69 -11.20 -5.49 28.99
C ARG A 69 -12.05 -6.72 29.31
N SER A 70 -13.23 -6.78 28.72
CA SER A 70 -14.12 -7.93 28.88
C SER A 70 -13.57 -9.16 28.14
N PRO A 71 -13.75 -10.37 28.69
CA PRO A 71 -13.43 -11.60 27.98
C PRO A 71 -14.36 -11.74 26.76
N ILE A 72 -13.79 -12.03 25.61
CA ILE A 72 -14.48 -12.25 24.34
C ILE A 72 -14.00 -13.55 23.71
N GLN A 73 -14.83 -14.11 22.82
CA GLN A 73 -14.52 -15.31 22.08
C GLN A 73 -14.35 -14.99 20.60
N ILE A 74 -13.25 -15.47 20.01
CA ILE A 74 -12.94 -15.33 18.59
C ILE A 74 -13.05 -16.69 17.92
N THR A 75 -13.95 -16.79 16.95
CA THR A 75 -14.17 -18.03 16.20
C THR A 75 -13.38 -18.00 14.91
N LEU A 76 -12.51 -18.99 14.72
CA LEU A 76 -11.74 -19.20 13.49
C LEU A 76 -12.54 -20.01 12.46
N PRO A 77 -12.18 -19.94 11.16
CA PRO A 77 -12.86 -20.72 10.11
C PRO A 77 -12.79 -22.23 10.33
N ASP A 78 -11.78 -22.71 11.05
CA ASP A 78 -11.60 -24.12 11.40
C ASP A 78 -12.54 -24.59 12.53
N GLY A 79 -13.38 -23.70 13.06
CA GLY A 79 -14.27 -23.96 14.19
C GLY A 79 -13.62 -23.79 15.57
N THR A 80 -12.31 -23.56 15.62
CA THR A 80 -11.57 -23.29 16.85
C THR A 80 -12.04 -21.97 17.48
N ILE A 81 -12.34 -22.02 18.77
CA ILE A 81 -12.70 -20.85 19.56
C ILE A 81 -11.48 -20.45 20.39
N LEU A 82 -11.10 -19.17 20.32
CA LEU A 82 -10.01 -18.59 21.08
C LEU A 82 -10.54 -17.57 22.08
N ASP A 83 -10.09 -17.69 23.33
CA ASP A 83 -10.35 -16.68 24.35
C ASP A 83 -9.45 -15.46 24.11
N ALA A 84 -10.05 -14.28 24.09
CA ALA A 84 -9.39 -13.01 23.85
C ALA A 84 -9.98 -11.92 24.77
N LYS A 85 -9.38 -10.73 24.74
CA LYS A 85 -9.87 -9.56 25.50
C LYS A 85 -10.30 -8.45 24.56
N ALA A 86 -11.47 -7.90 24.81
CA ALA A 86 -11.96 -6.73 24.09
C ALA A 86 -11.00 -5.54 24.28
N TRP A 87 -10.84 -4.74 23.23
CA TRP A 87 -10.00 -3.52 23.19
C TRP A 87 -8.51 -3.75 23.49
N GLU A 88 -8.05 -5.00 23.39
CA GLU A 88 -6.67 -5.40 23.63
C GLU A 88 -6.18 -6.31 22.51
N THR A 89 -6.87 -7.45 22.31
CA THR A 89 -6.44 -8.45 21.35
C THR A 89 -6.69 -7.97 19.91
N THR A 90 -5.70 -8.14 19.04
CA THR A 90 -5.79 -7.77 17.61
C THR A 90 -5.78 -9.00 16.70
N PRO A 91 -6.33 -8.91 15.46
CA PRO A 91 -6.22 -10.00 14.49
C PRO A 91 -4.78 -10.42 14.20
N MET A 92 -3.82 -9.48 14.22
CA MET A 92 -2.40 -9.78 14.05
C MET A 92 -1.83 -10.63 15.19
N GLU A 93 -2.27 -10.42 16.42
CA GLU A 93 -1.85 -11.25 17.57
C GLU A 93 -2.41 -12.67 17.45
N VAL A 94 -3.67 -12.80 17.06
CA VAL A 94 -4.30 -14.10 16.78
C VAL A 94 -3.60 -14.81 15.62
N ALA A 95 -3.24 -14.09 14.56
CA ALA A 95 -2.47 -14.64 13.44
C ALA A 95 -1.13 -15.23 13.92
N LYS A 96 -0.42 -14.50 14.79
CA LYS A 96 0.87 -14.91 15.35
C LYS A 96 0.74 -16.11 16.28
N SER A 97 -0.33 -16.22 17.06
CA SER A 97 -0.56 -17.35 17.95
C SER A 97 -0.88 -18.63 17.18
N ILE A 98 -1.51 -18.53 16.01
CA ILE A 98 -1.77 -19.68 15.12
C ILE A 98 -0.47 -20.14 14.46
N SER A 99 0.17 -19.26 13.68
CA SER A 99 1.48 -19.55 13.11
C SER A 99 2.21 -18.30 12.68
N LYS A 100 3.54 -18.31 12.82
CA LYS A 100 4.39 -17.22 12.35
C LYS A 100 4.24 -16.98 10.83
N THR A 101 4.12 -18.06 10.05
CA THR A 101 3.95 -17.99 8.60
C THR A 101 2.63 -17.31 8.23
N LEU A 102 1.52 -17.64 8.90
CA LEU A 102 0.24 -16.98 8.66
C LEU A 102 0.33 -15.48 8.95
N ALA A 103 0.93 -15.08 10.07
CA ALA A 103 1.13 -13.68 10.41
C ALA A 103 2.03 -12.93 9.41
N GLU A 104 3.03 -13.59 8.84
CA GLU A 104 3.91 -13.00 7.82
C GLU A 104 3.21 -12.78 6.47
N HIS A 105 2.23 -13.62 6.13
CA HIS A 105 1.47 -13.54 4.88
C HIS A 105 0.10 -12.86 5.01
N ALA A 106 -0.32 -12.49 6.21
CA ALA A 106 -1.58 -11.80 6.46
C ALA A 106 -1.56 -10.39 5.86
N VAL A 107 -2.56 -10.07 5.04
CA VAL A 107 -2.74 -8.76 4.41
C VAL A 107 -3.88 -8.00 5.08
N ILE A 108 -5.02 -8.66 5.29
CA ILE A 108 -6.22 -8.06 5.88
C ILE A 108 -6.97 -9.13 6.69
N ALA A 109 -7.72 -8.73 7.70
CA ALA A 109 -8.66 -9.60 8.39
C ALA A 109 -10.09 -9.29 7.95
N LYS A 110 -10.97 -10.28 8.07
CA LYS A 110 -12.42 -10.10 7.96
C LYS A 110 -13.03 -10.50 9.28
N VAL A 111 -13.74 -9.57 9.90
CA VAL A 111 -14.32 -9.73 11.24
C VAL A 111 -15.82 -9.56 11.11
N ASN A 112 -16.59 -10.60 11.48
CA ASN A 112 -18.05 -10.63 11.31
C ASN A 112 -18.53 -10.29 9.88
N GLY A 113 -17.74 -10.68 8.87
CA GLY A 113 -18.06 -10.41 7.47
C GLY A 113 -17.60 -9.06 6.92
N GLU A 114 -17.00 -8.19 7.75
CA GLU A 114 -16.50 -6.87 7.35
C GLU A 114 -14.97 -6.83 7.30
N LEU A 115 -14.39 -6.06 6.37
CA LEU A 115 -12.94 -5.89 6.31
C LEU A 115 -12.44 -5.13 7.55
N TRP A 116 -11.37 -5.64 8.14
CA TRP A 116 -10.86 -5.19 9.42
C TRP A 116 -9.33 -5.13 9.42
N ASP A 117 -8.79 -4.03 9.95
CA ASP A 117 -7.35 -3.84 10.03
C ASP A 117 -6.71 -4.83 11.00
N LEU A 118 -5.54 -5.35 10.62
CA LEU A 118 -4.83 -6.36 11.41
C LEU A 118 -4.39 -5.85 12.80
N LEU A 119 -4.23 -4.54 12.96
CA LEU A 119 -3.80 -3.91 14.22
C LEU A 119 -4.97 -3.26 14.98
N ARG A 120 -6.20 -3.32 14.45
CA ARG A 120 -7.38 -2.80 15.14
C ARG A 120 -7.86 -3.85 16.15
N PRO A 121 -8.00 -3.52 17.44
CA PRO A 121 -8.43 -4.49 18.44
C PRO A 121 -9.88 -4.93 18.22
N PHE A 122 -10.21 -6.12 18.71
CA PHE A 122 -11.59 -6.61 18.71
C PHE A 122 -12.42 -5.88 19.77
N GLU A 123 -13.65 -5.52 19.41
CA GLU A 123 -14.56 -4.79 20.31
C GLU A 123 -15.53 -5.75 21.03
N LYS A 124 -15.82 -6.90 20.41
CA LYS A 124 -16.77 -7.91 20.87
C LYS A 124 -16.41 -9.30 20.34
N SER A 125 -17.03 -10.34 20.89
CA SER A 125 -16.92 -11.70 20.35
C SER A 125 -17.30 -11.73 18.88
N SER A 126 -16.44 -12.31 18.05
CA SER A 126 -16.51 -12.15 16.60
C SER A 126 -15.97 -13.36 15.85
N SER A 127 -16.42 -13.58 14.62
CA SER A 127 -15.74 -14.49 13.70
C SER A 127 -14.53 -13.79 13.08
N LEU A 128 -13.42 -14.51 12.91
CA LEU A 128 -12.18 -14.01 12.31
C LEU A 128 -11.78 -14.88 11.13
N GLU A 129 -11.64 -14.26 9.97
CA GLU A 129 -10.95 -14.82 8.81
C GLU A 129 -9.73 -13.97 8.49
N ILE A 130 -8.61 -14.60 8.14
CA ILE A 130 -7.38 -13.90 7.77
C ILE A 130 -7.11 -14.16 6.29
N TYR A 131 -7.00 -13.08 5.52
CA TYR A 131 -6.74 -13.15 4.10
C TYR A 131 -5.30 -12.81 3.76
N ASN A 132 -4.75 -13.61 2.87
CA ASN A 132 -3.47 -13.37 2.23
C ASN A 132 -3.67 -12.67 0.88
N PHE A 133 -2.57 -12.45 0.16
CA PHE A 133 -2.59 -11.83 -1.16
C PHE A 133 -3.29 -12.69 -2.26
N ASN A 134 -3.53 -13.98 -2.02
CA ASN A 134 -4.21 -14.81 -3.02
C ASN A 134 -5.73 -14.61 -3.00
N HIS A 135 -6.28 -14.01 -1.94
CA HIS A 135 -7.70 -13.69 -1.84
C HIS A 135 -8.02 -12.36 -2.53
N LYS A 136 -9.19 -12.25 -3.18
CA LYS A 136 -9.61 -11.03 -3.89
C LYS A 136 -9.63 -9.80 -2.99
N ASP A 137 -10.17 -9.92 -1.78
CA ASP A 137 -10.19 -8.81 -0.80
C ASP A 137 -8.77 -8.43 -0.35
N GLY A 138 -7.88 -9.41 -0.22
CA GLY A 138 -6.47 -9.16 0.08
C GLY A 138 -5.75 -8.40 -1.03
N GLN A 139 -6.00 -8.76 -2.29
CA GLN A 139 -5.48 -8.04 -3.45
C GLN A 139 -6.03 -6.62 -3.52
N TYR A 140 -7.33 -6.45 -3.32
CA TYR A 140 -7.99 -5.14 -3.35
C TYR A 140 -7.36 -4.17 -2.34
N VAL A 141 -7.23 -4.59 -1.07
CA VAL A 141 -6.63 -3.75 -0.01
C VAL A 141 -5.15 -3.49 -0.26
N PHE A 142 -4.42 -4.50 -0.77
CA PHE A 142 -3.01 -4.33 -1.12
C PHE A 142 -2.81 -3.30 -2.23
N TRP A 143 -3.62 -3.37 -3.30
CA TRP A 143 -3.59 -2.42 -4.40
C TRP A 143 -4.03 -1.03 -4.00
N HIS A 144 -5.04 -0.92 -3.13
CA HIS A 144 -5.48 0.35 -2.58
C HIS A 144 -4.35 1.04 -1.79
N SER A 145 -3.68 0.29 -0.91
CA SER A 145 -2.54 0.80 -0.14
C SER A 145 -1.38 1.19 -1.04
N SER A 146 -1.10 0.38 -2.06
CA SER A 146 -0.01 0.64 -3.02
C SER A 146 -0.26 1.90 -3.87
N ALA A 147 -1.52 2.16 -4.22
CA ALA A 147 -1.93 3.39 -4.89
C ALA A 147 -1.60 4.61 -4.03
N HIS A 148 -1.95 4.62 -2.74
CA HIS A 148 -1.61 5.75 -1.85
C HIS A 148 -0.11 6.01 -1.75
N VAL A 149 0.71 4.96 -1.66
CA VAL A 149 2.18 5.10 -1.65
C VAL A 149 2.69 5.71 -2.97
N LEU A 150 2.11 5.31 -4.10
CA LEU A 150 2.43 5.90 -5.40
C LEU A 150 1.99 7.36 -5.48
N GLY A 151 0.79 7.69 -5.00
CA GLY A 151 0.29 9.05 -4.94
C GLY A 151 1.23 9.96 -4.13
N GLU A 152 1.59 9.55 -2.92
CA GLU A 152 2.52 10.30 -2.06
C GLU A 152 3.89 10.49 -2.73
N ALA A 153 4.41 9.46 -3.40
CA ALA A 153 5.65 9.55 -4.15
C ALA A 153 5.57 10.55 -5.31
N LEU A 154 4.45 10.55 -6.03
CA LEU A 154 4.20 11.45 -7.16
C LEU A 154 4.00 12.90 -6.72
N GLU A 155 3.29 13.16 -5.63
CA GLU A 155 3.20 14.51 -5.04
C GLU A 155 4.58 15.06 -4.70
N ARG A 156 5.43 14.26 -4.05
CA ARG A 156 6.79 14.70 -3.68
C ARG A 156 7.73 14.88 -4.86
N CYS A 157 7.70 13.98 -5.85
CA CYS A 157 8.66 13.99 -6.95
C CYS A 157 8.26 14.92 -8.10
N CYS A 158 6.97 15.02 -8.39
CA CYS A 158 6.46 15.71 -9.57
C CYS A 158 5.67 16.97 -9.21
N SER A 159 5.49 17.29 -7.92
CA SER A 159 4.72 18.45 -7.44
C SER A 159 3.32 18.55 -8.07
N GLY A 160 2.74 17.39 -8.39
CA GLY A 160 1.40 17.32 -8.95
C GLY A 160 0.35 17.14 -7.86
N HIS A 161 -0.89 17.44 -8.23
CA HIS A 161 -2.07 17.30 -7.39
C HIS A 161 -2.75 15.95 -7.67
N LEU A 162 -3.02 15.18 -6.61
CA LEU A 162 -3.69 13.89 -6.72
C LEU A 162 -5.17 14.05 -7.10
N CYS A 163 -5.64 13.20 -8.02
CA CYS A 163 -7.02 13.20 -8.49
C CYS A 163 -7.76 11.92 -8.11
N TYR A 164 -7.36 10.79 -8.69
CA TYR A 164 -8.10 9.53 -8.58
C TYR A 164 -7.16 8.33 -8.65
N GLY A 165 -7.28 7.37 -7.73
CA GLY A 165 -6.36 6.22 -7.68
C GLY A 165 -7.03 4.94 -7.19
N PRO A 166 -7.98 4.38 -7.95
CA PRO A 166 -8.65 3.15 -7.54
C PRO A 166 -7.74 1.94 -7.73
N PRO A 167 -7.88 0.91 -6.88
CA PRO A 167 -7.37 -0.42 -7.20
C PRO A 167 -8.12 -0.99 -8.42
N VAL A 168 -7.42 -1.73 -9.27
CA VAL A 168 -7.97 -2.50 -10.40
C VAL A 168 -7.63 -3.98 -10.22
N GLU A 169 -8.30 -4.87 -10.97
CA GLU A 169 -8.15 -6.32 -10.79
C GLU A 169 -6.69 -6.81 -10.91
N GLU A 170 -5.93 -6.24 -11.86
CA GLU A 170 -4.54 -6.63 -12.10
C GLU A 170 -3.50 -5.66 -11.50
N GLY A 171 -3.90 -4.70 -10.66
CA GLY A 171 -2.97 -3.71 -10.12
C GLY A 171 -3.63 -2.42 -9.61
N PHE A 172 -2.98 -1.29 -9.85
CA PHE A 172 -3.46 0.02 -9.43
C PHE A 172 -2.88 1.12 -10.32
N TYR A 173 -3.56 2.25 -10.37
CA TYR A 173 -3.04 3.47 -10.99
C TYR A 173 -3.35 4.68 -10.10
N TYR A 174 -2.71 5.80 -10.41
CA TYR A 174 -3.04 7.08 -9.79
C TYR A 174 -2.98 8.19 -10.84
N ASP A 175 -4.08 8.91 -10.97
CA ASP A 175 -4.20 10.10 -11.79
C ASP A 175 -3.73 11.31 -11.01
N MET A 176 -2.90 12.13 -11.66
CA MET A 176 -2.39 13.36 -11.09
C MET A 176 -2.45 14.48 -12.13
N TRP A 177 -2.70 15.69 -11.65
CA TRP A 177 -2.58 16.91 -12.44
C TRP A 177 -1.26 17.62 -12.12
N VAL A 178 -0.52 18.06 -13.13
CA VAL A 178 0.76 18.78 -12.96
C VAL A 178 0.65 20.16 -13.60
N PRO A 179 0.93 21.25 -12.87
CA PRO A 179 0.90 22.61 -13.43
C PRO A 179 2.05 22.83 -14.44
N ASN A 180 1.70 23.35 -15.62
CA ASN A 180 2.58 23.79 -16.73
C ASN A 180 3.60 22.76 -17.29
N GLN A 181 3.38 22.41 -18.55
CA GLN A 181 4.03 21.36 -19.31
C GLN A 181 5.57 21.39 -19.35
N GLN A 182 6.21 20.29 -18.94
CA GLN A 182 7.15 19.59 -19.83
C GLN A 182 6.44 18.32 -20.34
N GLN A 183 5.47 18.50 -21.24
CA GLN A 183 4.78 17.39 -21.93
C GLN A 183 5.64 16.72 -23.00
N SER A 184 6.94 17.05 -23.11
CA SER A 184 7.87 16.42 -24.04
C SER A 184 8.77 15.41 -23.33
N GLY A 185 8.19 14.32 -22.83
CA GLY A 185 8.99 13.22 -22.32
C GLY A 185 8.11 12.14 -21.74
N SER A 186 8.24 10.92 -22.25
CA SER A 186 7.85 9.72 -21.49
C SER A 186 8.37 9.85 -20.05
N PRO A 187 7.67 9.29 -19.02
CA PRO A 187 8.19 9.27 -17.66
C PRO A 187 9.63 8.79 -17.75
N SER A 188 10.59 9.66 -17.44
CA SER A 188 11.98 9.36 -17.73
C SER A 188 12.29 8.00 -17.11
N ARG A 189 13.03 7.12 -17.79
CA ARG A 189 13.37 5.77 -17.28
C ARG A 189 13.95 5.81 -15.85
N ARG A 190 14.37 6.99 -15.39
CA ARG A 190 14.87 7.33 -14.07
C ARG A 190 13.79 7.53 -12.99
N ILE A 191 12.60 8.06 -13.30
CA ILE A 191 11.45 8.08 -12.37
C ILE A 191 11.02 6.64 -12.09
N LEU A 192 10.90 5.83 -13.16
CA LEU A 192 10.65 4.40 -13.04
C LEU A 192 11.77 3.69 -12.27
N SER A 193 13.03 4.04 -12.52
CA SER A 193 14.18 3.51 -11.76
C SER A 193 14.16 3.95 -10.29
N TRP A 194 13.65 5.13 -9.95
CA TRP A 194 13.55 5.62 -8.58
C TRP A 194 12.43 4.92 -7.81
N LEU A 195 11.26 4.77 -8.43
CA LEU A 195 10.15 3.97 -7.91
C LEU A 195 10.60 2.51 -7.71
N TRP A 196 11.35 1.97 -8.68
CA TRP A 196 11.97 0.64 -8.62
C TRP A 196 13.02 0.50 -7.50
N LYS A 197 13.91 1.50 -7.33
CA LYS A 197 14.95 1.52 -6.27
C LYS A 197 14.36 1.67 -4.86
N ARG A 198 13.21 2.35 -4.71
CA ARG A 198 12.48 2.46 -3.44
C ARG A 198 11.46 1.33 -3.21
N ARG A 199 11.45 0.30 -4.07
CA ARG A 199 10.50 -0.82 -4.05
C ARG A 199 9.02 -0.40 -4.08
N VAL A 200 8.72 0.74 -4.69
CA VAL A 200 7.36 1.10 -5.08
C VAL A 200 7.09 0.33 -6.38
N PHE A 201 6.43 -0.83 -6.28
CA PHE A 201 6.10 -1.67 -7.43
C PHE A 201 5.05 -0.96 -8.29
N ILE A 202 5.41 -0.57 -9.51
CA ILE A 202 4.45 -0.23 -10.57
C ILE A 202 4.46 -1.39 -11.55
N VAL A 203 3.38 -2.17 -11.57
CA VAL A 203 3.14 -3.12 -12.66
C VAL A 203 2.57 -2.31 -13.82
N PHE A 204 3.40 -2.00 -14.81
CA PHE A 204 2.88 -1.58 -16.11
C PHE A 204 2.25 -2.80 -16.77
N GLY A 205 0.92 -2.87 -16.75
CA GLY A 205 0.15 -3.73 -17.64
C GLY A 205 0.52 -3.38 -19.09
N LYS A 206 1.23 -4.29 -19.76
CA LYS A 206 1.64 -4.14 -21.15
C LYS A 206 0.38 -4.19 -22.01
N ARG A 207 -0.18 -3.03 -22.38
CA ARG A 207 -1.25 -2.92 -23.39
C ARG A 207 -0.77 -3.62 -24.66
N ARG A 208 -1.24 -4.84 -24.93
CA ARG A 208 -1.01 -5.51 -26.21
C ARG A 208 -1.68 -4.65 -27.28
N LYS A 209 -0.90 -4.18 -28.26
CA LYS A 209 -1.43 -3.66 -29.52
C LYS A 209 -2.17 -4.83 -30.19
N SER A 210 -3.49 -4.87 -30.09
CA SER A 210 -4.30 -5.66 -31.01
C SER A 210 -4.65 -4.77 -32.19
N THR A 211 -3.86 -4.89 -33.25
CA THR A 211 -4.26 -4.47 -34.59
C THR A 211 -5.28 -5.48 -35.09
N HIS A 212 -6.56 -5.19 -34.96
CA HIS A 212 -7.57 -5.72 -35.87
C HIS A 212 -8.51 -4.61 -36.29
N LEU A 213 -8.25 -4.17 -37.51
CA LEU A 213 -9.14 -3.44 -38.39
C LEU A 213 -10.31 -4.38 -38.73
N THR A 214 -11.53 -4.03 -38.34
CA THR A 214 -12.74 -4.50 -39.05
C THR A 214 -13.80 -3.41 -38.99
N ARG A 215 -14.17 -2.96 -40.20
CA ARG A 215 -15.35 -2.16 -40.51
C ARG A 215 -16.63 -2.79 -39.96
N LEU A 216 -17.59 -1.92 -39.66
CA LEU A 216 -19.07 -2.00 -39.74
C LEU A 216 -19.59 -1.14 -38.58
N GLY A 217 -20.29 -0.02 -38.74
CA GLY A 217 -21.22 0.38 -39.79
C GLY A 217 -22.63 0.38 -39.22
N GLN A 218 -22.99 1.44 -38.48
CA GLN A 218 -24.28 2.14 -38.44
C GLN A 218 -24.20 3.30 -37.45
#